data_AF-A0A6P5M8W5-F1
#
_entry.id   AF-A0A6P5M8W5-F1
#
_cell.length_a   1.000
_cell.length_b   1.000
_cell.length_c   1.000
_cell.angle_alpha   90.00
_cell.angle_beta   90.00
_cell.angle_gamma   90.00
#
_symmetry.space_group_name_H-M   'P 1'
#
loop_
_entity.id
_entity.type
_entity.pdbx_description
1 polymer ?
#
loop_
_entity_poly.entity_id
_entity_poly.type
_entity_poly.pdbx_seq_one_letter_code
_entity_poly.pdbx_strand_id
1 'polypeptide(L)'
;MTSKARKRVVLPTRPSPPTVEQILEDVHGALPSDPVFTSFAPQATEELPAIQENEDPEAERERQYQQSRSYVALNHRLQLACGLLKQKCEELRQSGDSLEQDILEMKQRTLSDAQGSSYLPGVASSG
;
A
#
# COMPACT_ATOMS: atom_id res chain seq x y z
N MET A 1 8.27 11.44 -73.10
CA MET A 1 8.41 12.02 -71.75
C MET A 1 7.58 13.30 -71.68
N THR A 2 6.30 13.28 -71.32
CA THR A 2 5.58 14.52 -70.96
C THR A 2 4.48 14.22 -69.93
N SER A 3 4.62 14.83 -68.76
CA SER A 3 3.94 14.59 -67.49
C SER A 3 2.52 15.19 -67.44
N LYS A 4 1.56 14.42 -66.91
CA LYS A 4 0.20 14.91 -66.61
C LYS A 4 0.25 15.91 -65.44
N ALA A 5 -0.08 17.17 -65.71
CA ALA A 5 -0.19 18.21 -64.68
C ALA A 5 -1.41 17.94 -63.79
N ARG A 6 -1.22 17.83 -62.46
CA ARG A 6 -2.32 17.71 -61.50
C ARG A 6 -2.97 19.09 -61.32
N LYS A 7 -4.27 19.19 -61.62
CA LYS A 7 -5.08 20.39 -61.32
C LYS A 7 -5.05 20.61 -59.81
N ARG A 8 -4.44 21.72 -59.37
CA ARG A 8 -4.46 22.16 -57.97
C ARG A 8 -5.92 22.45 -57.63
N VAL A 9 -6.47 21.73 -56.65
CA VAL A 9 -7.76 22.05 -56.06
C VAL A 9 -7.60 23.40 -55.37
N VAL A 10 -8.17 24.45 -55.97
CA VAL A 10 -8.20 25.78 -55.36
C VAL A 10 -9.31 25.74 -54.32
N LEU A 11 -8.91 25.68 -53.05
CA LEU A 11 -9.87 25.79 -51.96
C LEU A 11 -10.47 27.20 -51.98
N PRO A 12 -11.78 27.34 -51.69
CA PRO A 12 -12.40 28.65 -51.55
C PRO A 12 -11.63 29.46 -50.50
N THR A 13 -11.46 30.76 -50.77
CA THR A 13 -10.74 31.65 -49.87
C THR A 13 -11.49 31.75 -48.54
N ARG A 14 -10.76 31.63 -47.43
CA ARG A 14 -11.31 31.87 -46.10
C ARG A 14 -11.86 33.30 -46.03
N PRO A 15 -13.05 33.53 -45.45
CA PRO A 15 -13.52 34.89 -45.21
C PRO A 15 -12.53 35.66 -44.34
N SER A 16 -12.53 36.98 -44.48
CA SER A 16 -11.80 37.85 -43.56
C SER A 16 -12.28 37.63 -42.13
N PRO A 17 -11.39 37.67 -41.13
CA PRO A 17 -11.82 37.64 -39.74
C PRO A 17 -12.76 38.82 -39.44
N PRO A 18 -13.65 38.67 -38.45
CA PRO A 18 -14.57 39.75 -38.06
C PRO A 18 -13.79 40.97 -37.55
N THR A 19 -14.44 42.13 -37.65
CA THR A 19 -13.94 43.38 -37.10
C THR A 19 -14.19 43.46 -35.59
N VAL A 20 -13.46 44.33 -34.89
CA VAL A 20 -13.61 44.49 -33.43
C VAL A 20 -15.00 44.98 -33.08
N GLU A 21 -15.54 45.88 -33.91
CA GLU A 21 -16.88 46.47 -33.76
C GLU A 21 -17.96 45.39 -33.78
N GLN A 22 -17.86 44.43 -34.71
CA GLN A 22 -18.79 43.30 -34.82
C GLN A 22 -18.73 42.39 -33.59
N ILE A 23 -17.52 42.12 -33.08
CA ILE A 23 -17.35 41.32 -31.88
C ILE A 23 -17.99 42.01 -30.67
N LEU A 24 -17.82 43.32 -30.54
CA LEU A 24 -18.43 44.08 -29.44
C LEU A 24 -19.95 44.12 -29.55
N GLU A 25 -20.49 44.27 -30.77
CA GLU A 25 -21.94 44.18 -31.01
C GLU A 25 -22.50 42.83 -30.58
N ASP A 26 -21.85 41.72 -30.95
CA ASP A 26 -22.25 40.37 -30.54
C ASP A 26 -22.19 40.19 -29.01
N VAL A 27 -21.14 40.71 -28.35
CA VAL A 27 -20.98 40.65 -26.89
C VAL A 27 -22.05 41.48 -26.17
N HIS A 28 -22.38 42.67 -26.69
CA HIS A 28 -23.41 43.53 -26.11
C HIS A 28 -24.83 43.03 -26.38
N GLY A 29 -25.05 42.32 -27.50
CA GLY A 29 -26.33 41.73 -27.86
C GLY A 29 -26.60 40.38 -27.17
N ALA A 30 -25.58 39.74 -26.61
CA ALA A 30 -25.71 38.46 -25.93
C ALA A 30 -26.55 38.57 -24.65
N LEU A 31 -27.40 37.57 -24.41
CA LEU A 31 -28.27 37.53 -23.24
C LEU A 31 -27.45 37.36 -21.96
N PRO A 32 -27.86 37.95 -20.81
CA PRO A 32 -27.19 37.74 -19.54
C PRO A 32 -27.15 36.26 -19.09
N SER A 33 -28.07 35.44 -19.60
CA SER A 33 -28.12 33.99 -19.37
C SER A 33 -27.24 33.19 -20.32
N ASP A 34 -26.47 33.82 -21.21
CA ASP A 34 -25.56 33.13 -22.12
C ASP A 34 -24.53 32.31 -21.32
N PRO A 35 -24.25 31.04 -21.70
CA PRO A 35 -23.20 30.23 -21.12
C PRO A 35 -21.85 30.93 -21.00
N VAL A 36 -21.50 31.81 -21.93
CA VAL A 36 -20.25 32.59 -21.91
C VAL A 36 -20.17 33.49 -20.67
N PHE A 37 -21.30 33.97 -20.14
CA PHE A 37 -21.33 34.80 -18.94
C PHE A 37 -21.67 34.00 -17.67
N THR A 38 -22.53 32.99 -17.78
CA THR A 38 -22.98 32.18 -16.63
C THR A 38 -21.95 31.13 -16.19
N SER A 39 -21.10 30.62 -17.09
CA SER A 39 -20.05 29.66 -16.73
C SER A 39 -18.96 30.25 -15.84
N PHE A 40 -18.80 31.58 -15.87
CA PHE A 40 -17.83 32.32 -15.06
C PHE A 40 -18.50 33.16 -13.96
N ALA A 41 -19.83 33.18 -13.90
CA ALA A 41 -20.55 33.78 -12.79
C ALA A 41 -20.32 32.92 -11.54
N PRO A 42 -19.92 33.51 -10.40
CA PRO A 42 -20.03 32.83 -9.11
C PRO A 42 -21.50 32.46 -8.96
N GLN A 43 -21.80 31.16 -8.95
CA GLN A 43 -23.17 30.63 -8.91
C GLN A 43 -23.95 31.35 -7.80
N ALA A 44 -24.83 32.28 -8.19
CA ALA A 44 -25.79 32.85 -7.27
C ALA A 44 -26.67 31.69 -6.83
N THR A 45 -26.56 31.39 -5.54
CA THR A 45 -27.11 30.24 -4.85
C THR A 45 -28.62 30.15 -5.05
N GLU A 46 -29.08 29.33 -5.99
CA GLU A 46 -30.44 28.80 -6.01
C GLU A 46 -30.41 27.28 -6.20
N GLU A 47 -30.62 26.60 -5.07
CA GLU A 47 -31.37 25.35 -4.94
C GLU A 47 -30.92 24.13 -5.77
N LEU A 48 -29.77 23.57 -5.39
CA LEU A 48 -29.56 22.12 -5.44
C LEU A 48 -29.07 21.68 -4.05
N PRO A 49 -29.53 20.55 -3.46
CA PRO A 49 -28.87 20.01 -2.28
C PRO A 49 -27.54 19.46 -2.77
N ALA A 50 -26.54 20.33 -2.78
CA ALA A 50 -25.18 19.97 -3.01
C ALA A 50 -24.78 18.99 -1.90
N ILE A 51 -24.71 17.70 -2.24
CA ILE A 51 -23.76 16.80 -1.58
C ILE A 51 -22.38 17.26 -2.05
N GLN A 52 -21.98 18.46 -1.62
CA GLN A 52 -20.59 18.86 -1.57
C GLN A 52 -20.15 18.40 -0.19
N GLU A 53 -19.54 17.22 -0.13
CA GLU A 53 -18.55 16.99 0.90
C GLU A 53 -17.41 17.99 0.63
N ASN A 54 -17.61 19.23 1.08
CA ASN A 54 -16.52 20.17 1.35
C ASN A 54 -15.75 19.59 2.56
N GLU A 55 -15.10 18.43 2.39
CA GLU A 55 -14.04 18.07 3.32
C GLU A 55 -12.95 19.12 3.13
N ASP A 56 -12.69 19.87 4.20
CA ASP A 56 -11.62 20.85 4.24
C ASP A 56 -10.31 20.14 3.85
N PRO A 57 -9.61 20.58 2.78
CA PRO A 57 -8.38 19.94 2.34
C PRO A 57 -7.28 19.97 3.41
N GLU A 58 -7.38 20.84 4.42
CA GLU A 58 -6.50 20.80 5.60
C GLU A 58 -6.86 19.63 6.53
N ALA A 59 -8.15 19.40 6.79
CA ALA A 59 -8.63 18.27 7.58
C ALA A 59 -8.28 16.92 6.95
N GLU A 60 -8.36 16.79 5.61
CA GLU A 60 -7.97 15.57 4.92
C GLU A 60 -6.46 15.28 5.07
N ARG A 61 -5.61 16.31 4.92
CA ARG A 61 -4.16 16.16 5.12
C ARG A 61 -3.81 15.76 6.55
N GLU A 62 -4.47 16.37 7.53
CA GLU A 62 -4.26 16.03 8.94
C GLU A 62 -4.70 14.57 9.22
N ARG A 63 -5.82 14.13 8.65
CA ARG A 63 -6.28 12.73 8.73
C ARG A 63 -5.23 11.77 8.16
N GLN A 64 -4.70 12.06 6.97
CA GLN A 64 -3.67 11.25 6.33
C GLN A 64 -2.37 11.22 7.15
N TYR A 65 -1.97 12.35 7.72
CA TYR A 65 -0.81 12.44 8.61
C TYR A 65 -0.98 11.56 9.85
N GLN A 66 -2.14 11.63 10.50
CA GLN A 66 -2.45 10.79 11.67
C GLN A 66 -2.46 9.30 11.33
N GLN A 67 -3.04 8.93 10.19
CA GLN A 67 -3.00 7.56 9.68
C GLN A 67 -1.56 7.09 9.47
N SER A 68 -0.74 7.87 8.77
CA SER A 68 0.67 7.55 8.55
C SER A 68 1.43 7.35 9.87
N ARG A 69 1.23 8.24 10.85
CA ARG A 69 1.85 8.11 12.17
C ARG A 69 1.42 6.85 12.90
N SER A 70 0.11 6.56 12.91
CA SER A 70 -0.42 5.34 13.55
C SER A 70 0.15 4.07 12.92
N TYR A 71 0.28 4.06 11.59
CA TYR A 71 0.85 2.95 10.84
C TYR A 71 2.32 2.73 11.20
N VAL A 72 3.13 3.79 11.23
CA VAL A 72 4.55 3.71 11.61
C VAL A 72 4.71 3.22 13.05
N ALA A 73 3.91 3.73 13.98
CA ALA A 73 3.95 3.30 15.37
C ALA A 73 3.58 1.81 15.53
N LEU A 74 2.54 1.36 14.82
CA LEU A 74 2.14 -0.05 14.81
C LEU A 74 3.23 -0.93 14.18
N ASN A 75 3.83 -0.50 13.07
CA ASN A 75 4.91 -1.23 12.41
C ASN A 75 6.10 -1.41 13.34
N HIS A 76 6.50 -0.36 14.06
CA HIS A 76 7.56 -0.45 15.05
C HIS A 76 7.25 -1.46 16.16
N ARG A 77 6.01 -1.46 16.69
CA ARG A 77 5.57 -2.46 17.68
C ARG A 77 5.61 -3.88 17.11
N LEU A 78 5.20 -4.08 15.86
CA LEU A 78 5.27 -5.37 15.19
C LEU A 78 6.72 -5.85 15.03
N GLN A 79 7.64 -4.97 14.63
CA GLN A 79 9.06 -5.31 14.52
C GLN A 79 9.65 -5.77 15.87
N LEU A 80 9.33 -5.06 16.96
CA LEU A 80 9.75 -5.44 18.31
C LEU A 80 9.18 -6.81 18.69
N ALA A 81 7.89 -7.04 18.45
CA ALA A 81 7.23 -8.32 18.74
C ALA A 81 7.84 -9.48 17.92
N CYS A 82 8.13 -9.27 16.63
CA CYS A 82 8.81 -10.24 15.79
C CYS A 82 10.22 -10.55 16.31
N GLY A 83 10.96 -9.54 16.75
CA GLY A 83 12.28 -9.72 17.36
C GLY A 83 12.22 -10.59 18.62
N LEU A 84 11.30 -10.25 19.54
CA LEU A 84 11.10 -11.01 20.77
C LEU A 84 10.66 -12.46 20.50
N LEU A 85 9.76 -12.66 19.54
CA LEU A 85 9.31 -14.00 19.17
C LEU A 85 10.46 -14.85 18.63
N LYS A 86 11.31 -14.29 17.75
CA LYS A 86 12.49 -14.99 17.24
C LYS A 86 13.43 -15.39 18.37
N GLN A 87 13.68 -14.48 19.32
CA GLN A 87 14.49 -14.79 20.49
C GLN A 87 13.90 -15.96 21.29
N LYS A 88 12.59 -15.93 21.58
CA LYS A 88 11.92 -16.98 22.34
C LYS A 88 11.93 -18.33 21.63
N CYS A 89 11.78 -18.35 20.31
CA CYS A 89 11.90 -19.58 19.53
C CYS A 89 13.31 -20.18 19.61
N GLU A 90 14.35 -19.35 19.56
CA GLU A 90 15.74 -19.81 19.68
C GLU A 90 16.03 -20.34 21.09
N GLU A 91 15.59 -19.64 22.14
CA GLU A 91 15.68 -20.12 23.53
C GLU A 91 15.01 -21.50 23.71
N LEU A 92 13.81 -21.67 23.15
CA LEU A 92 13.09 -22.95 23.18
C LEU A 92 13.82 -24.03 22.40
N ARG A 93 14.41 -23.71 21.24
CA ARG A 93 15.17 -24.68 20.45
C ARG A 93 16.38 -25.17 21.22
N GLN A 94 17.16 -24.27 21.80
CA GLN A 94 18.34 -24.61 22.61
C GLN A 94 17.97 -25.46 23.83
N SER A 95 16.88 -25.10 24.52
CA SER A 95 16.36 -25.91 25.63
C SER A 95 15.91 -27.29 25.17
N GLY A 96 15.34 -27.42 23.98
CA GLY A 96 14.95 -28.69 23.37
C GLY A 96 16.16 -29.56 23.04
N ASP A 97 17.18 -28.98 22.40
CA ASP A 97 18.42 -29.68 22.03
C ASP A 97 19.15 -30.19 23.28
N SER A 98 19.22 -29.38 24.35
CA SER A 98 19.78 -29.78 25.64
C SER A 98 19.02 -30.95 26.27
N LEU A 99 17.68 -30.89 26.25
CA LEU A 99 16.86 -31.96 26.79
C LEU A 99 17.04 -33.28 26.01
N GLU A 100 17.18 -33.20 24.69
CA GLU A 100 17.44 -34.38 23.87
C GLU A 100 18.80 -35.01 24.20
N GLN A 101 19.83 -34.20 24.41
CA GLN A 101 21.14 -34.67 24.88
C GLN A 101 21.03 -35.36 26.24
N ASP A 102 20.36 -34.74 27.21
CA ASP A 102 20.15 -35.31 28.54
C ASP A 102 19.43 -36.67 28.47
N ILE A 103 18.42 -36.79 27.60
CA ILE A 103 17.70 -38.04 27.37
C ILE A 103 18.62 -39.11 26.76
N LEU A 104 19.46 -38.74 25.79
CA LEU A 104 20.42 -39.66 25.18
C LEU A 104 21.44 -40.16 26.20
N GLU A 105 21.98 -39.27 27.03
CA GLU A 105 22.89 -39.66 28.12
C GLU A 105 22.23 -40.60 29.12
N MET A 106 21.01 -40.29 29.57
CA MET A 106 20.26 -41.16 30.48
C MET A 106 20.03 -42.55 29.85
N LYS A 107 19.66 -42.62 28.58
CA LYS A 107 19.52 -43.89 27.85
C LYS A 107 20.83 -44.68 27.83
N GLN A 108 21.96 -44.04 27.53
CA GLN A 108 23.26 -44.71 27.53
C GLN A 108 23.67 -45.22 28.92
N ARG A 109 23.43 -44.44 29.98
CA ARG A 109 23.70 -44.87 31.36
C ARG A 109 22.86 -46.08 31.74
N THR A 110 21.56 -46.06 31.48
CA THR A 110 20.68 -47.21 31.77
C THR A 110 21.07 -48.48 31.00
N LEU A 111 21.50 -48.36 29.74
CA LEU A 111 21.99 -49.50 28.96
C LEU A 111 23.31 -50.04 29.51
N SER A 112 24.21 -49.16 29.95
CA SER A 112 25.50 -49.53 30.55
C SER A 112 25.32 -50.20 31.91
N ASP A 113 24.41 -49.69 32.74
CA ASP A 113 24.08 -50.26 34.05
C ASP A 113 23.43 -51.65 33.91
N ALA A 114 22.56 -51.83 32.91
CA ALA A 114 21.97 -53.13 32.59
C ALA A 114 23.00 -54.16 32.10
N GLN A 115 24.01 -53.73 31.32
CA GLN A 115 25.11 -54.60 30.89
C GLN A 115 26.09 -54.90 32.04
N GLY A 116 26.43 -53.92 32.88
CA GLY A 116 27.29 -54.11 34.05
C GLY A 116 26.71 -55.09 35.08
N SER A 117 25.38 -55.14 35.22
CA SER A 117 24.70 -56.10 36.09
C SER A 117 24.74 -57.55 35.57
N SER A 118 25.05 -57.77 34.28
CA SER A 118 25.11 -59.11 33.68
C SER A 118 26.46 -59.84 33.86
N TYR A 119 27.48 -59.15 34.37
CA TYR A 119 28.84 -59.68 34.55
C TYR A 119 29.23 -60.01 36.00
N LEU A 120 28.29 -60.06 36.94
CA LEU A 120 28.59 -60.57 38.28
C LEU A 120 28.71 -62.11 38.23
N PRO A 121 29.90 -62.70 38.47
CA PRO A 121 30.03 -64.14 38.54
C PRO A 121 29.34 -64.59 39.83
N GLY A 122 28.35 -65.47 39.71
CA GLY A 122 27.76 -66.16 40.84
C GLY A 122 28.86 -66.89 41.61
N VAL A 123 29.22 -66.34 42.77
CA VAL A 123 30.12 -66.99 43.71
C VAL A 123 29.41 -68.25 44.19
N ALA A 124 29.96 -69.40 43.82
CA ALA A 124 29.49 -70.71 44.24
C ALA A 124 29.54 -70.79 45.78
N SER A 125 28.37 -70.86 46.40
CA SER A 125 28.23 -71.18 47.82
C SER A 125 28.10 -72.69 47.96
N SER A 126 29.22 -73.36 48.24
CA SER A 126 29.25 -74.71 48.80
C SER A 126 29.52 -74.59 50.30
N GLY A 127 28.62 -75.13 51.12
CA GLY A 127 28.72 -75.19 52.57
C GLY A 127 27.39 -75.63 53.18
#